data_AF-A0AB33UEA4-F1
#
_entry.id   AF-A0AB33UEA4-F1
#
_cell.length_a   1.000
_cell.length_b   1.000
_cell.length_c   1.000
_cell.angle_alpha   90.00
_cell.angle_beta   90.00
_cell.angle_gamma   90.00
#
_symmetry.space_group_name_H-M   'P 1'
#
loop_
_entity.id
_entity.type
_entity.pdbx_description
1 polymer ?
#
loop_
_entity_poly.entity_id
_entity_poly.type
_entity_poly.pdbx_seq_one_letter_code
_entity_poly.pdbx_strand_id
1 'polypeptide(L)'
;MSPTAQKVARTGELVANAMNVASLVVGQYYMAEVDAKLEQLQAGVDKVIEFQETQFKSKILSLIPKVGRITKFNIEIMENDEIRQRSLDSLVRYEDEAIELLQQVNSLLENLITSNFKTNYAKYKEVIFEVEKLTIFQQYLISIMEEIARLTYLLNRGKVSSEYCYSSLGNYLEQSNTVRDKLAQWHNNQSRQLGIQIQKSRITKKGFEGAVFYLPGMVQNDLKYKKMNKDIVDRIKKQSVNKLHFSNTTDNVFERELQILVHNGKYYYLND
;
A
#
# COMPACT_ATOMS: atom_id res chain seq x y z
N MET A 1 41.15 22.87 44.83
CA MET A 1 39.92 23.69 44.88
C MET A 1 39.62 24.20 43.48
N SER A 2 38.45 23.82 42.96
CA SER A 2 37.66 24.25 41.78
C SER A 2 38.33 24.87 40.54
N PRO A 3 38.07 24.31 39.34
CA PRO A 3 37.73 25.10 38.16
C PRO A 3 36.21 25.39 38.16
N THR A 4 35.91 26.61 37.74
CA THR A 4 34.60 27.25 37.68
C THR A 4 33.65 26.49 36.76
N ALA A 5 32.46 26.14 37.27
CA ALA A 5 31.37 25.62 36.47
C ALA A 5 30.83 26.75 35.57
N GLN A 6 31.01 26.60 34.25
CA GLN A 6 30.36 27.49 33.28
C GLN A 6 28.91 27.04 33.11
N LYS A 7 27.98 27.93 33.48
CA LYS A 7 26.53 27.71 33.39
C LYS A 7 26.13 27.79 31.91
N VAL A 8 26.10 26.66 31.22
CA VAL A 8 25.60 26.58 29.84
C VAL A 8 24.07 26.62 29.91
N ALA A 9 23.44 27.53 29.17
CA ALA A 9 22.01 27.49 28.91
C ALA A 9 21.70 26.20 28.12
N ARG A 10 21.28 25.16 28.83
CA ARG A 10 21.23 23.77 28.33
C ARG A 10 19.85 23.17 28.60
N THR A 11 18.90 23.47 27.73
CA THR A 11 17.68 22.65 27.59
C THR A 11 17.41 22.39 26.11
N GLY A 12 17.47 23.41 25.25
CA GLY A 12 17.26 23.26 23.80
C GLY A 12 18.35 22.46 23.06
N GLU A 13 19.64 22.76 23.27
CA GLU A 13 20.75 22.07 22.56
C GLU A 13 20.93 20.61 22.98
N LEU A 14 20.70 20.29 24.27
CA LEU A 14 20.75 18.91 24.76
C LEU A 14 19.63 18.05 24.15
N VAL A 15 18.42 18.61 24.06
CA VAL A 15 17.26 17.94 23.45
C VAL A 15 17.47 17.75 21.94
N ALA A 16 18.01 18.76 21.24
CA ALA A 16 18.30 18.66 19.81
C ALA A 16 19.35 17.59 19.49
N ASN A 17 20.43 17.50 20.28
CA ASN A 17 21.44 16.46 20.11
C ASN A 17 20.89 15.06 20.43
N ALA A 18 20.07 14.93 21.46
CA ALA A 18 19.42 13.66 21.79
C ALA A 18 18.42 13.21 20.69
N MET A 19 17.62 14.12 20.15
CA MET A 19 16.70 13.83 19.04
C MET A 19 17.43 13.43 17.77
N ASN A 20 18.56 14.09 17.45
CA ASN A 20 19.38 13.70 16.30
C ASN A 20 19.88 12.26 16.44
N VAL A 21 20.39 11.90 17.62
CA VAL A 21 20.88 10.56 17.92
C VAL A 21 19.76 9.52 17.87
N ALA A 22 18.62 9.79 18.52
CA ALA A 22 17.45 8.90 18.47
C ALA A 22 16.97 8.69 17.02
N SER A 23 16.97 9.76 16.21
CA SER A 23 16.58 9.69 14.80
C SER A 23 17.51 8.80 13.98
N LEU A 24 18.82 8.86 14.19
CA LEU A 24 19.78 7.98 13.50
C LEU A 24 19.57 6.50 13.88
N VAL A 25 19.35 6.23 15.17
CA VAL A 25 19.09 4.87 15.71
C VAL A 25 17.80 4.29 15.14
N VAL A 26 16.73 5.08 15.12
CA VAL A 26 15.45 4.70 14.52
C VAL A 26 15.59 4.51 13.01
N GLY A 27 16.38 5.36 12.34
CA GLY A 27 16.71 5.21 10.93
C GLY A 27 17.33 3.85 10.59
N GLN A 28 18.25 3.36 11.43
CA GLN A 28 18.89 2.04 11.30
C GLN A 28 17.90 0.88 11.43
N TYR A 29 17.00 0.91 12.43
CA TYR A 29 16.02 -0.16 12.68
C TYR A 29 15.18 -0.49 11.43
N TYR A 30 14.73 0.54 10.71
CA TYR A 30 13.86 0.34 9.54
C TYR A 30 14.59 0.01 8.23
N MET A 31 15.92 0.08 8.15
CA MET A 31 16.64 -0.21 6.89
C MET A 31 16.46 -1.66 6.43
N ALA A 32 16.54 -2.62 7.35
CA ALA A 32 16.44 -4.04 7.01
C ALA A 32 15.03 -4.46 6.53
N GLU A 33 13.97 -3.83 7.05
CA GLU A 33 12.59 -4.15 6.70
C GLU A 33 12.18 -3.57 5.34
N VAL A 34 12.73 -2.41 4.97
CA VAL A 34 12.29 -1.69 3.77
C VAL A 34 12.97 -2.19 2.49
N ASP A 35 14.23 -2.64 2.54
CA ASP A 35 14.87 -3.24 1.35
C ASP A 35 14.04 -4.42 0.81
N ALA A 36 13.56 -5.28 1.71
CA ALA A 36 12.65 -6.37 1.36
C ALA A 36 11.30 -5.87 0.79
N LYS A 37 10.75 -4.77 1.33
CA LYS A 37 9.50 -4.17 0.86
C LYS A 37 9.65 -3.62 -0.56
N LEU A 38 10.74 -2.90 -0.85
CA LEU A 38 11.00 -2.32 -2.18
C LEU A 38 11.24 -3.40 -3.24
N GLU A 39 11.98 -4.46 -2.91
CA GLU A 39 12.16 -5.62 -3.80
C GLU A 39 10.83 -6.31 -4.12
N GLN A 40 9.97 -6.49 -3.10
CA GLN A 40 8.64 -7.06 -3.29
C GLN A 40 7.74 -6.16 -4.17
N LEU A 41 7.80 -4.84 -3.98
CA LEU A 41 7.10 -3.89 -4.85
C LEU A 41 7.56 -4.03 -6.29
N GLN A 42 8.87 -4.05 -6.53
CA GLN A 42 9.43 -4.14 -7.88
C GLN A 42 9.06 -5.47 -8.57
N ALA A 43 9.31 -6.61 -7.91
CA ALA A 43 8.96 -7.93 -8.45
C ALA A 43 7.45 -8.09 -8.67
N GLY A 44 6.65 -7.43 -7.83
CA GLY A 44 5.21 -7.41 -7.90
C GLY A 44 4.67 -6.58 -9.07
N VAL A 45 5.24 -5.40 -9.35
CA VAL A 45 4.91 -4.57 -10.52
C VAL A 45 5.32 -5.26 -11.82
N ASP A 46 6.47 -5.94 -11.81
CA ASP A 46 6.94 -6.70 -12.97
C ASP A 46 6.00 -7.86 -13.33
N LYS A 47 5.26 -8.44 -12.37
CA LYS A 47 4.24 -9.46 -12.68
C LYS A 47 2.98 -8.91 -13.36
N VAL A 48 2.79 -7.59 -13.41
CA VAL A 48 1.63 -6.92 -14.05
C VAL A 48 1.90 -6.63 -15.54
N ILE A 49 2.80 -7.39 -16.20
CA ILE A 49 3.34 -7.18 -17.57
C ILE A 49 2.28 -6.93 -18.67
N GLU A 50 1.03 -7.36 -18.51
CA GLU A 50 -0.01 -7.25 -19.56
C GLU A 50 -0.87 -5.97 -19.51
N PHE A 51 -0.50 -4.96 -18.71
CA PHE A 51 -1.22 -3.69 -18.69
C PHE A 51 -0.78 -2.79 -19.86
N GLN A 52 -1.67 -2.59 -20.84
CA GLN A 52 -1.40 -1.79 -22.05
C GLN A 52 -1.27 -0.26 -21.81
N GLU A 53 -1.24 0.21 -20.56
CA GLU A 53 -0.85 1.60 -20.26
C GLU A 53 0.59 1.65 -19.71
N THR A 54 1.56 1.53 -20.62
CA THR A 54 3.00 1.63 -20.36
C THR A 54 3.36 2.85 -19.50
N GLN A 55 2.60 3.94 -19.63
CA GLN A 55 2.81 5.16 -18.86
C GLN A 55 2.55 4.97 -17.36
N PHE A 56 1.45 4.32 -16.99
CA PHE A 56 1.07 4.14 -15.60
C PHE A 56 2.08 3.24 -14.86
N LYS A 57 2.41 2.10 -15.49
CA LYS A 57 3.47 1.20 -15.02
C LYS A 57 4.82 1.92 -14.87
N SER A 58 5.23 2.68 -15.89
CA SER A 58 6.52 3.38 -15.86
C SER A 58 6.61 4.41 -14.74
N LYS A 59 5.52 5.14 -14.45
CA LYS A 59 5.51 6.11 -13.36
C LYS A 59 5.68 5.44 -12.00
N ILE A 60 4.92 4.37 -11.72
CA ILE A 60 5.09 3.56 -10.49
C ILE A 60 6.52 2.99 -10.39
N LEU A 61 7.02 2.39 -11.47
CA LEU A 61 8.38 1.86 -11.52
C LEU A 61 9.45 2.94 -11.33
N SER A 62 9.16 4.21 -11.64
CA SER A 62 10.07 5.32 -11.35
C SER A 62 10.02 5.77 -9.90
N LEU A 63 8.85 5.70 -9.26
CA LEU A 63 8.66 6.10 -7.86
C LEU A 63 9.39 5.17 -6.89
N ILE A 64 9.39 3.86 -7.15
CA ILE A 64 10.06 2.85 -6.30
C ILE A 64 11.54 3.19 -6.08
N PRO A 65 12.39 3.36 -7.10
CA PRO A 65 13.81 3.68 -6.90
C PRO A 65 14.05 5.11 -6.41
N LYS A 66 13.15 6.06 -6.73
CA LYS A 66 13.22 7.44 -6.20
C LYS A 66 13.08 7.45 -4.68
N VAL A 67 12.03 6.83 -4.15
CA VAL A 67 11.79 6.69 -2.70
C VAL A 67 12.83 5.77 -2.07
N GLY A 68 13.15 4.65 -2.72
CA GLY A 68 14.11 3.67 -2.22
C GLY A 68 15.53 4.22 -2.06
N ARG A 69 15.95 5.19 -2.88
CA ARG A 69 17.21 5.90 -2.66
C ARG A 69 17.21 6.67 -1.34
N ILE A 70 16.12 7.39 -1.04
CA ILE A 70 16.01 8.16 0.22
C ILE A 70 15.96 7.22 1.42
N THR A 71 15.24 6.10 1.30
CA THR A 71 15.27 5.03 2.30
C THR A 71 16.70 4.57 2.53
N LYS A 72 17.37 4.01 1.51
CA LYS A 72 18.68 3.37 1.64
C LYS A 72 19.75 4.26 2.26
N PHE A 73 19.69 5.56 1.97
CA PHE A 73 20.67 6.53 2.45
C PHE A 73 20.13 7.41 3.58
N ASN A 74 19.04 7.02 4.26
CA ASN A 74 18.38 7.89 5.24
C ASN A 74 19.34 8.33 6.38
N ILE A 75 20.22 7.46 6.87
CA ILE A 75 21.22 7.79 7.91
C ILE A 75 22.17 8.88 7.42
N GLU A 76 22.76 8.71 6.24
CA GLU A 76 23.67 9.69 5.63
C GLU A 76 22.94 11.02 5.36
N ILE A 77 21.72 10.95 4.84
CA ILE A 77 20.86 12.11 4.62
C ILE A 77 20.58 12.84 5.94
N MET A 78 20.31 12.10 7.02
CA MET A 78 20.01 12.65 8.33
C MET A 78 21.20 13.34 8.97
N GLU A 79 22.44 13.02 8.62
CA GLU A 79 23.64 13.69 9.12
C GLU A 79 23.92 15.04 8.43
N ASN A 80 23.32 15.27 7.25
CA ASN A 80 23.53 16.49 6.47
C ASN A 80 22.23 17.30 6.32
N ASP A 81 22.17 18.45 7.00
CA ASP A 81 20.99 19.31 7.04
C ASP A 81 20.50 19.80 5.65
N GLU A 82 21.41 20.10 4.72
CA GLU A 82 21.07 20.56 3.37
C GLU A 82 20.50 19.41 2.51
N ILE A 83 21.13 18.23 2.57
CA ILE A 83 20.66 17.05 1.84
C ILE A 83 19.32 16.57 2.43
N ARG A 84 19.17 16.62 3.75
CA ARG A 84 17.92 16.31 4.46
C ARG A 84 16.77 17.18 3.97
N GLN A 85 16.96 18.50 3.91
CA GLN A 85 15.92 19.40 3.44
C GLN A 85 15.54 19.13 1.98
N ARG A 86 16.51 18.93 1.10
CA ARG A 86 16.25 18.56 -0.30
C ARG A 86 15.52 17.22 -0.44
N SER A 87 15.79 16.29 0.46
CA SER A 87 15.12 14.98 0.50
C SER A 87 13.67 15.12 0.95
N LEU A 88 13.39 15.93 1.99
CA LEU A 88 12.02 16.29 2.40
C LEU A 88 11.24 16.93 1.25
N ASP A 89 11.83 17.92 0.56
CA ASP A 89 11.18 18.55 -0.60
C ASP A 89 10.92 17.55 -1.73
N SER A 90 11.79 16.54 -1.89
CA SER A 90 11.61 15.46 -2.86
C SER A 90 10.49 14.51 -2.47
N LEU A 91 10.37 14.17 -1.18
CA LEU A 91 9.31 13.31 -0.66
C LEU A 91 7.93 13.93 -0.89
N VAL A 92 7.77 15.25 -0.70
CA VAL A 92 6.51 15.96 -1.01
C VAL A 92 6.14 15.77 -2.49
N ARG A 93 7.08 15.98 -3.41
CA ARG A 93 6.82 15.78 -4.85
C ARG A 93 6.49 14.33 -5.21
N TYR A 94 7.13 13.37 -4.56
CA TYR A 94 6.84 11.95 -4.77
C TYR A 94 5.49 11.55 -4.19
N GLU A 95 5.07 12.18 -3.09
CA GLU A 95 3.74 12.03 -2.52
C GLU A 95 2.68 12.51 -3.49
N ASP A 96 2.83 13.72 -4.04
CA ASP A 96 1.92 14.28 -5.03
C ASP A 96 1.79 13.36 -6.27
N GLU A 97 2.92 12.87 -6.80
CA GLU A 97 2.95 11.92 -7.92
C GLU A 97 2.23 10.60 -7.58
N ALA A 98 2.41 10.07 -6.37
CA ALA A 98 1.75 8.85 -5.92
C ALA A 98 0.23 9.06 -5.73
N ILE A 99 -0.18 10.20 -5.18
CA ILE A 99 -1.58 10.60 -5.00
C ILE A 99 -2.29 10.69 -6.35
N GLU A 100 -1.70 11.39 -7.33
CA GLU A 100 -2.27 11.54 -8.66
C GLU A 100 -2.49 10.18 -9.33
N LEU A 101 -1.51 9.28 -9.23
CA LEU A 101 -1.61 7.92 -9.77
C LEU A 101 -2.69 7.10 -9.05
N LEU A 102 -2.80 7.23 -7.73
CA LEU A 102 -3.78 6.51 -6.93
C LEU A 102 -5.21 6.95 -7.26
N GLN A 103 -5.42 8.26 -7.43
CA GLN A 103 -6.70 8.82 -7.86
C GLN A 103 -7.10 8.34 -9.26
N GLN A 104 -6.14 8.23 -10.18
CA GLN A 104 -6.40 7.66 -11.50
C GLN A 104 -6.82 6.19 -11.41
N VAL A 105 -6.14 5.37 -10.60
CA VAL A 105 -6.53 3.95 -10.38
C VAL A 105 -7.91 3.85 -9.77
N ASN A 106 -8.21 4.67 -8.76
CA ASN A 106 -9.51 4.71 -8.12
C ASN A 106 -10.61 5.04 -9.15
N SER A 107 -10.39 6.04 -9.98
CA SER A 107 -11.32 6.44 -11.05
C SER A 107 -11.52 5.34 -12.10
N LEU A 108 -10.44 4.67 -12.52
CA LEU A 108 -10.50 3.55 -13.46
C LEU A 108 -11.28 2.37 -12.88
N LEU A 109 -11.06 2.02 -11.61
CA LEU A 109 -11.82 0.99 -10.92
C LEU A 109 -13.31 1.34 -10.84
N GLU A 110 -13.64 2.56 -10.44
CA GLU A 110 -15.04 3.02 -10.37
C GLU A 110 -15.73 3.00 -11.74
N ASN A 111 -15.03 3.45 -12.79
CA ASN A 111 -15.52 3.41 -14.16
C ASN A 111 -15.77 1.97 -14.63
N LEU A 112 -14.83 1.05 -14.40
CA LEU A 112 -15.01 -0.36 -14.73
C LEU A 112 -16.22 -0.98 -14.03
N ILE A 113 -16.38 -0.70 -12.74
CA ILE A 113 -17.51 -1.19 -11.93
C ILE A 113 -18.84 -0.65 -12.49
N THR A 114 -18.89 0.66 -12.76
CA THR A 114 -20.12 1.36 -13.17
C THR A 114 -20.53 0.98 -14.59
N SER A 115 -19.59 1.00 -15.54
CA SER A 115 -19.84 0.65 -16.95
C SER A 115 -20.21 -0.83 -17.15
N ASN A 116 -19.87 -1.70 -16.20
CA ASN A 116 -20.13 -3.15 -16.28
C ASN A 116 -21.15 -3.63 -15.25
N PHE A 117 -22.11 -2.78 -14.86
CA PHE A 117 -23.12 -3.12 -13.84
C PHE A 117 -24.04 -4.29 -14.21
N LYS A 118 -24.26 -4.56 -15.50
CA LYS A 118 -25.00 -5.73 -16.01
C LYS A 118 -24.27 -6.33 -17.20
N THR A 119 -23.39 -7.29 -16.95
CA THR A 119 -22.62 -7.95 -18.01
C THR A 119 -22.91 -9.45 -18.06
N ASN A 120 -22.72 -10.04 -19.23
CA ASN A 120 -22.77 -11.50 -19.35
C ASN A 120 -21.51 -12.12 -18.73
N TYR A 121 -21.52 -13.45 -18.53
CA TYR A 121 -20.39 -14.13 -17.88
C TYR A 121 -19.07 -14.02 -18.66
N ALA A 122 -19.11 -13.94 -19.99
CA ALA A 122 -17.89 -13.78 -20.79
C ALA A 122 -17.23 -12.43 -20.50
N LYS A 123 -18.01 -11.34 -20.56
CA LYS A 123 -17.50 -10.00 -20.28
C LYS A 123 -17.11 -9.81 -18.82
N TYR A 124 -17.89 -10.36 -17.89
CA TYR A 124 -17.56 -10.34 -16.47
C TYR A 124 -16.17 -10.94 -16.19
N LYS A 125 -15.83 -12.07 -16.84
CA LYS A 125 -14.49 -12.65 -16.71
C LYS A 125 -13.39 -11.69 -17.16
N GLU A 126 -13.54 -11.01 -18.29
CA GLU A 126 -12.54 -10.05 -18.78
C GLU A 126 -12.32 -8.93 -17.76
N VAL A 127 -13.41 -8.35 -17.25
CA VAL A 127 -13.36 -7.23 -16.30
C VAL A 127 -12.67 -7.61 -14.99
N ILE A 128 -12.88 -8.82 -14.46
CA ILE A 128 -12.20 -9.21 -13.21
C ILE A 128 -10.68 -9.33 -13.37
N PHE A 129 -10.15 -9.60 -14.57
CA PHE A 129 -8.70 -9.55 -14.80
C PHE A 129 -8.19 -8.11 -14.80
N GLU A 130 -8.94 -7.17 -15.38
CA GLU A 130 -8.61 -5.75 -15.35
C GLU A 130 -8.65 -5.17 -13.93
N VAL A 131 -9.68 -5.53 -13.17
CA VAL A 131 -9.81 -5.17 -11.75
C VAL A 131 -8.62 -5.68 -10.95
N GLU A 132 -8.16 -6.93 -11.15
CA GLU A 132 -7.02 -7.45 -10.40
C GLU A 132 -5.79 -6.56 -10.60
N LYS A 133 -5.47 -6.23 -11.86
CA LYS A 133 -4.32 -5.38 -12.20
C LYS A 133 -4.39 -4.03 -11.48
N LEU A 134 -5.54 -3.36 -11.54
CA LEU A 134 -5.74 -2.06 -10.88
C LEU A 134 -5.66 -2.15 -9.35
N THR A 135 -6.25 -3.18 -8.73
CA THR A 135 -6.15 -3.36 -7.27
C THR A 135 -4.72 -3.63 -6.80
N ILE A 136 -3.88 -4.25 -7.63
CA ILE A 136 -2.45 -4.43 -7.36
C ILE A 136 -1.73 -3.08 -7.40
N PHE A 137 -1.97 -2.25 -8.41
CA PHE A 137 -1.39 -0.91 -8.47
C PHE A 137 -1.81 -0.02 -7.30
N GLN A 138 -3.10 -0.06 -6.95
CA GLN A 138 -3.64 0.65 -5.80
C GLN A 138 -2.90 0.24 -4.51
N GLN A 139 -2.61 -1.06 -4.34
CA GLN A 139 -1.84 -1.55 -3.19
C GLN A 139 -0.41 -0.99 -3.18
N TYR A 140 0.28 -0.97 -4.33
CA TYR A 140 1.65 -0.47 -4.40
C TYR A 140 1.76 1.02 -4.13
N LEU A 141 0.82 1.81 -4.63
CA LEU A 141 0.80 3.25 -4.38
C LEU A 141 0.58 3.56 -2.90
N ILE A 142 -0.33 2.83 -2.22
CA ILE A 142 -0.51 2.93 -0.77
C ILE A 142 0.78 2.55 -0.03
N SER A 143 1.46 1.48 -0.43
CA SER A 143 2.74 1.08 0.18
C SER A 143 3.86 2.11 -0.02
N ILE A 144 3.89 2.78 -1.17
CA ILE A 144 4.84 3.87 -1.46
C ILE A 144 4.52 5.08 -0.59
N MET A 145 3.25 5.48 -0.49
CA MET A 145 2.82 6.59 0.36
C MET A 145 3.09 6.32 1.85
N GLU A 146 2.91 5.09 2.32
CA GLU A 146 3.28 4.66 3.67
C GLU A 146 4.78 4.85 3.94
N GLU A 147 5.62 4.48 2.98
CA GLU A 147 7.07 4.67 3.08
C GLU A 147 7.46 6.15 3.04
N ILE A 148 6.80 6.96 2.22
CA ILE A 148 7.00 8.41 2.18
C ILE A 148 6.63 9.04 3.54
N ALA A 149 5.47 8.71 4.11
CA ALA A 149 5.04 9.20 5.41
C ALA A 149 6.06 8.86 6.52
N ARG A 150 6.55 7.62 6.52
CA ARG A 150 7.60 7.14 7.43
C ARG A 150 8.89 7.96 7.29
N LEU A 151 9.38 8.14 6.06
CA LEU A 151 10.60 8.92 5.80
C LEU A 151 10.43 10.39 6.18
N THR A 152 9.27 10.98 5.89
CA THR A 152 8.96 12.36 6.28
C THR A 152 9.03 12.53 7.79
N TYR A 153 8.50 11.58 8.56
CA TYR A 153 8.61 11.60 10.03
C TYR A 153 10.07 11.51 10.50
N LEU A 154 10.83 10.55 9.96
CA LEU A 154 12.23 10.34 10.33
C LEU A 154 13.13 11.52 9.98
N LEU A 155 13.00 12.05 8.77
CA LEU A 155 13.81 13.17 8.29
C LEU A 155 13.43 14.49 8.97
N ASN A 156 12.22 14.62 9.50
CA ASN A 156 11.86 15.73 10.39
C ASN A 156 12.41 15.56 11.82
N ARG A 157 13.05 14.43 12.14
CA ARG A 157 13.65 14.15 13.46
C ARG A 157 12.65 14.32 14.61
N GLY A 158 11.39 13.96 14.40
CA GLY A 158 10.33 14.08 15.40
C GLY A 158 9.83 15.51 15.66
N LYS A 159 10.29 16.52 14.90
CA LYS A 159 9.75 17.90 14.97
C LYS A 159 8.30 18.01 14.50
N VAL A 160 7.83 16.98 13.81
CA VAL A 160 6.49 16.87 13.26
C VAL A 160 5.90 15.55 13.77
N SER A 161 4.61 15.54 14.11
CA SER A 161 3.96 14.35 14.67
C SER A 161 3.79 13.25 13.63
N SER A 162 3.74 12.00 14.10
CA SER A 162 3.44 10.83 13.25
C SER A 162 2.07 11.01 12.57
N GLU A 163 1.08 11.47 13.33
CA GLU A 163 -0.27 11.74 12.80
C GLU A 163 -0.25 12.73 11.63
N TYR A 164 0.52 13.81 11.72
CA TYR A 164 0.65 14.76 10.63
C TYR A 164 1.23 14.09 9.37
N CYS A 165 2.33 13.34 9.53
CA CYS A 165 3.00 12.67 8.41
C CYS A 165 2.12 11.63 7.71
N TYR A 166 1.21 10.99 8.44
CA TYR A 166 0.33 9.93 7.92
C TYR A 166 -1.07 10.43 7.53
N SER A 167 -1.40 11.69 7.79
CA SER A 167 -2.75 12.25 7.58
C SER A 167 -3.24 12.11 6.13
N SER A 168 -2.39 12.47 5.17
CA SER A 168 -2.65 12.34 3.73
C SER A 168 -2.89 10.87 3.33
N LEU A 169 -1.99 9.97 3.73
CA LEU A 169 -2.15 8.53 3.52
C LEU A 169 -3.48 8.01 4.07
N GLY A 170 -3.85 8.41 5.28
CA GLY A 170 -5.11 8.02 5.91
C GLY A 170 -6.33 8.36 5.05
N ASN A 171 -6.41 9.60 4.58
CA ASN A 171 -7.49 10.07 3.72
C ASN A 171 -7.56 9.27 2.40
N TYR A 172 -6.42 9.05 1.75
CA TYR A 172 -6.38 8.34 0.46
C TYR A 172 -6.56 6.83 0.60
N LEU A 173 -6.17 6.25 1.73
CA LEU A 173 -6.51 4.87 2.09
C LEU A 173 -8.03 4.70 2.21
N GLU A 174 -8.70 5.60 2.92
CA GLU A 174 -10.15 5.55 3.12
C GLU A 174 -10.92 5.68 1.80
N GLN A 175 -10.53 6.62 0.94
CA GLN A 175 -11.09 6.75 -0.40
C GLN A 175 -10.90 5.47 -1.22
N SER A 176 -9.69 4.92 -1.20
CA SER A 176 -9.37 3.67 -1.91
C SER A 176 -10.20 2.49 -1.39
N ASN A 177 -10.39 2.40 -0.07
CA ASN A 177 -11.24 1.40 0.56
C ASN A 177 -12.72 1.57 0.22
N THR A 178 -13.20 2.80 0.04
CA THR A 178 -14.56 3.08 -0.44
C THR A 178 -14.77 2.51 -1.84
N VAL A 179 -13.79 2.66 -2.74
CA VAL A 179 -13.81 2.03 -4.07
C VAL A 179 -13.83 0.50 -3.96
N ARG A 180 -13.03 -0.07 -3.03
CA ARG A 180 -13.02 -1.52 -2.80
C ARG A 180 -14.33 -2.05 -2.23
N ASP A 181 -15.03 -1.28 -1.41
CA ASP A 181 -16.36 -1.63 -0.93
C ASP A 181 -17.39 -1.63 -2.08
N LYS A 182 -17.32 -0.65 -2.99
CA LYS A 182 -18.12 -0.64 -4.23
C LYS A 182 -17.80 -1.86 -5.11
N LEU A 183 -16.54 -2.25 -5.23
CA LEU A 183 -16.10 -3.42 -5.98
C LEU A 183 -16.68 -4.72 -5.39
N ALA A 184 -16.63 -4.89 -4.08
CA ALA A 184 -17.22 -6.04 -3.39
C ALA A 184 -18.74 -6.12 -3.62
N GLN A 185 -19.44 -4.98 -3.56
CA GLN A 185 -20.86 -4.90 -3.89
C GLN A 185 -21.14 -5.26 -5.34
N TRP A 186 -20.29 -4.83 -6.27
CA TRP A 186 -20.40 -5.19 -7.69
C TRP A 186 -20.26 -6.69 -7.90
N HIS A 187 -19.26 -7.36 -7.31
CA HIS A 187 -19.13 -8.82 -7.36
C HIS A 187 -20.36 -9.55 -6.82
N ASN A 188 -20.94 -9.06 -5.72
CA ASN A 188 -22.17 -9.61 -5.15
C ASN A 188 -23.35 -9.49 -6.13
N ASN A 189 -23.50 -8.32 -6.75
CA ASN A 189 -24.56 -8.07 -7.73
C ASN A 189 -24.38 -8.92 -9.00
N GLN A 190 -23.17 -9.00 -9.56
CA GLN A 190 -22.85 -9.87 -10.69
C GLN A 190 -23.13 -11.33 -10.35
N SER A 191 -22.75 -11.77 -9.14
CA SER A 191 -22.96 -13.15 -8.72
C SER A 191 -24.45 -13.52 -8.67
N ARG A 192 -25.30 -12.63 -8.15
CA ARG A 192 -26.76 -12.82 -8.15
C ARG A 192 -27.32 -12.87 -9.57
N GLN A 193 -26.95 -11.90 -10.42
CA GLN A 193 -27.46 -11.80 -11.80
C GLN A 193 -27.04 -13.01 -12.66
N LEU A 194 -25.81 -13.49 -12.49
CA LEU A 194 -25.26 -14.60 -13.26
C LEU A 194 -25.59 -15.97 -12.67
N GLY A 195 -26.12 -16.03 -11.45
CA GLY A 195 -26.38 -17.29 -10.74
C GLY A 195 -25.10 -17.99 -10.29
N ILE A 196 -24.07 -17.20 -9.95
CA ILE A 196 -22.79 -17.69 -9.45
C ILE A 196 -22.91 -18.01 -7.96
N GLN A 197 -22.46 -19.20 -7.58
CA GLN A 197 -22.33 -19.64 -6.19
C GLN A 197 -20.84 -19.83 -5.88
N ILE A 198 -20.19 -18.74 -5.46
CA ILE A 198 -18.74 -18.66 -5.22
C ILE A 198 -18.25 -19.77 -4.27
N GLN A 199 -18.96 -20.04 -3.19
CA GLN A 199 -18.57 -21.08 -2.22
C GLN A 199 -18.61 -22.49 -2.81
N LYS A 200 -19.54 -22.74 -3.73
CA LYS A 200 -19.69 -24.04 -4.40
C LYS A 200 -18.96 -24.11 -5.74
N SER A 201 -18.22 -23.05 -6.10
CA SER A 201 -17.47 -22.92 -7.36
C SER A 201 -18.29 -23.31 -8.59
N ARG A 202 -19.54 -22.85 -8.67
CA ARG A 202 -20.48 -23.22 -9.73
C ARG A 202 -21.36 -22.05 -10.17
N ILE A 203 -21.87 -22.12 -11.39
CA ILE A 203 -22.73 -21.11 -12.02
C ILE A 203 -23.96 -21.80 -12.63
N THR A 204 -25.11 -21.13 -12.57
CA THR A 204 -26.36 -21.64 -13.18
C THR A 204 -26.22 -21.79 -14.70
N LYS A 205 -26.70 -22.91 -15.25
CA LYS A 205 -26.80 -23.11 -16.71
C LYS A 205 -27.86 -22.16 -17.27
N LYS A 206 -27.55 -21.47 -18.38
CA LYS A 206 -28.45 -20.52 -19.05
C LYS A 206 -28.62 -20.89 -20.53
N GLY A 207 -29.62 -20.32 -21.20
CA GLY A 207 -29.91 -20.59 -22.61
C GLY A 207 -30.42 -22.01 -22.85
N PHE A 208 -30.07 -22.59 -24.01
CA PHE A 208 -30.48 -23.94 -24.39
C PHE A 208 -30.09 -25.00 -23.36
N GLU A 209 -28.86 -24.93 -22.83
CA GLU A 209 -28.39 -25.83 -21.76
C GLU A 209 -29.28 -25.72 -20.50
N GLY A 210 -29.69 -24.50 -20.12
CA GLY A 210 -30.61 -24.29 -19.00
C GLY A 210 -32.00 -24.89 -19.25
N ALA A 211 -32.51 -24.79 -20.49
CA ALA A 211 -33.80 -25.36 -20.88
C ALA A 211 -33.80 -26.90 -20.81
N VAL A 212 -32.74 -27.54 -21.32
CA VAL A 212 -32.57 -29.01 -21.28
C VAL A 212 -32.57 -29.54 -19.85
N PHE A 213 -31.93 -28.84 -18.92
CA PHE A 213 -31.81 -29.27 -17.53
C PHE A 213 -32.88 -28.69 -16.59
N TYR A 214 -33.93 -28.04 -17.11
CA TYR A 214 -34.99 -27.45 -16.29
C TYR A 214 -35.77 -28.50 -15.48
N LEU A 215 -36.38 -29.48 -16.17
CA LEU A 215 -37.16 -30.55 -15.53
C LEU A 215 -36.28 -31.51 -14.70
N PRO A 216 -35.15 -32.04 -15.21
CA PRO A 216 -34.26 -32.87 -14.40
C PRO A 216 -33.74 -32.13 -13.16
N GLY A 217 -33.50 -30.82 -13.28
CA GLY A 217 -33.04 -29.96 -12.21
C GLY A 217 -34.06 -29.74 -11.07
N MET A 218 -35.35 -30.00 -11.28
CA MET A 218 -36.37 -29.94 -10.22
C MET A 218 -36.25 -31.13 -9.26
N VAL A 219 -35.86 -32.29 -9.76
CA VAL A 219 -35.65 -33.51 -8.97
C VAL A 219 -34.23 -33.52 -8.38
N GLN A 220 -33.23 -33.14 -9.17
CA GLN A 220 -31.83 -33.09 -8.74
C GLN A 220 -31.23 -31.69 -8.97
N ASN A 221 -31.20 -30.89 -7.90
CA ASN A 221 -30.83 -29.47 -7.97
C ASN A 221 -29.45 -29.21 -8.59
N ASP A 222 -28.48 -30.11 -8.43
CA ASP A 222 -27.14 -29.95 -8.97
C ASP A 222 -27.09 -29.91 -10.51
N LEU A 223 -28.07 -30.52 -11.19
CA LEU A 223 -28.14 -30.52 -12.66
C LEU A 223 -28.36 -29.12 -13.25
N LYS A 224 -28.89 -28.17 -12.45
CA LYS A 224 -29.09 -26.76 -12.84
C LYS A 224 -27.78 -25.98 -12.99
N TYR A 225 -26.65 -26.53 -12.53
CA TYR A 225 -25.38 -25.81 -12.43
C TYR A 225 -24.28 -26.45 -13.26
N LYS A 226 -23.26 -25.67 -13.59
CA LYS A 226 -21.99 -26.13 -14.11
C LYS A 226 -20.83 -25.61 -13.28
N LYS A 227 -19.73 -26.37 -13.22
CA LYS A 227 -18.53 -26.01 -12.46
C LYS A 227 -17.85 -24.79 -13.08
N MET A 228 -17.33 -23.91 -12.23
CA MET A 228 -16.54 -22.76 -12.63
C MET A 228 -15.05 -23.08 -12.61
N ASN A 229 -14.28 -22.34 -13.41
CA ASN A 229 -12.83 -22.36 -13.33
C ASN A 229 -12.40 -21.84 -11.94
N LYS A 230 -11.50 -22.57 -11.28
CA LYS A 230 -11.00 -22.25 -9.94
C LYS A 230 -10.29 -20.89 -9.89
N ASP A 231 -9.48 -20.56 -10.89
CA ASP A 231 -8.77 -19.27 -10.97
C ASP A 231 -9.75 -18.07 -10.96
N ILE A 232 -10.86 -18.18 -11.71
CA ILE A 232 -11.93 -17.17 -11.71
C ILE A 232 -12.58 -17.03 -10.32
N VAL A 233 -12.85 -18.16 -9.65
CA VAL A 233 -13.45 -18.17 -8.31
C VAL A 233 -12.52 -17.52 -7.29
N ASP A 234 -11.23 -17.85 -7.34
CA ASP A 234 -10.23 -17.34 -6.41
C ASP A 234 -10.02 -15.83 -6.58
N ARG A 235 -10.00 -15.33 -7.83
CA ARG A 235 -9.97 -13.89 -8.14
C ARG A 235 -11.16 -13.15 -7.54
N ILE A 236 -12.38 -13.65 -7.78
CA ILE A 236 -13.60 -13.01 -7.25
C ILE A 236 -13.56 -12.99 -5.72
N LYS A 237 -13.16 -14.09 -5.07
CA LYS A 237 -13.02 -14.16 -3.61
C LYS A 237 -12.06 -13.11 -3.10
N LYS A 238 -10.84 -13.05 -3.68
CA LYS A 238 -9.82 -12.07 -3.32
C LYS A 238 -10.37 -10.65 -3.46
N GLN A 239 -10.91 -10.30 -4.62
CA GLN A 239 -11.42 -8.95 -4.91
C GLN A 239 -12.63 -8.55 -4.05
N SER A 240 -13.40 -9.50 -3.51
CA SER A 240 -14.58 -9.24 -2.68
C SER A 240 -14.27 -8.92 -1.22
N VAL A 241 -13.05 -9.19 -0.74
CA VAL A 241 -12.67 -8.99 0.69
C VAL A 241 -11.37 -8.23 0.87
N ASN A 242 -10.70 -7.84 -0.22
CA ASN A 242 -9.37 -7.25 -0.20
C ASN A 242 -9.43 -5.79 0.28
N LYS A 243 -9.63 -5.50 1.56
CA LYS A 243 -9.44 -4.13 2.08
C LYS A 243 -7.96 -3.78 2.16
N LEU A 244 -7.65 -2.51 1.93
CA LEU A 244 -6.33 -1.94 2.15
C LEU A 244 -6.16 -1.62 3.63
N HIS A 245 -4.96 -1.88 4.12
CA HIS A 245 -4.52 -1.52 5.45
C HIS A 245 -3.10 -0.97 5.35
N PHE A 246 -2.75 -0.03 6.23
CA PHE A 246 -1.37 0.34 6.52
C PHE A 246 -1.15 0.20 8.02
N SER A 247 0.11 0.05 8.43
CA SER A 247 0.48 0.11 9.84
C SER A 247 1.28 1.38 10.07
N ASN A 248 0.83 2.25 10.96
CA ASN A 248 1.66 3.37 11.38
C ASN A 248 2.81 2.80 12.22
N THR A 249 3.95 2.58 11.57
CA THR A 249 5.13 2.01 12.22
C THR A 249 5.90 3.04 13.04
N THR A 250 5.57 4.33 12.94
CA THR A 250 6.29 5.44 13.58
C THR A 250 5.64 5.96 14.86
N ASP A 251 4.50 5.39 15.28
CA ASP A 251 3.85 5.79 16.52
C ASP A 251 4.74 5.60 17.75
N ASN A 252 4.94 6.71 18.46
CA ASN A 252 5.72 6.83 19.69
C ASN A 252 7.18 6.39 19.57
N VAL A 253 7.74 6.34 18.35
CA VAL A 253 9.08 5.77 18.14
C VAL A 253 10.20 6.66 18.71
N PHE A 254 10.00 7.98 18.73
CA PHE A 254 10.89 8.90 19.46
C PHE A 254 10.57 9.03 20.96
N GLU A 255 9.51 8.37 21.44
CA GLU A 255 9.07 8.38 22.83
C GLU A 255 9.41 7.08 23.57
N ARG A 256 9.82 6.03 22.85
CA ARG A 256 10.29 4.77 23.46
C ARG A 256 11.66 4.99 24.12
N GLU A 257 11.83 4.44 25.32
CA GLU A 257 13.16 4.31 25.94
C GLU A 257 14.03 3.41 25.06
N LEU A 258 15.00 3.99 24.37
CA LEU A 258 15.96 3.26 23.54
C LEU A 258 17.28 3.09 24.31
N GLN A 259 17.78 1.86 24.42
CA GLN A 259 19.15 1.62 24.87
C GLN A 259 20.10 1.88 23.70
N ILE A 260 20.95 2.90 23.84
CA ILE A 260 21.87 3.36 22.79
C ILE A 260 23.29 3.00 23.20
N LEU A 261 23.99 2.28 22.34
CA LEU A 261 25.40 1.99 22.51
C LEU A 261 26.24 3.05 21.79
N VAL A 262 27.17 3.67 22.51
CA VAL A 262 28.13 4.63 21.93
C VAL A 262 29.47 3.93 21.74
N HIS A 263 29.92 3.80 20.50
CA HIS A 263 31.22 3.21 20.17
C HIS A 263 31.94 4.08 19.14
N ASN A 264 33.16 4.53 19.47
CA ASN A 264 33.98 5.41 18.62
C ASN A 264 33.26 6.67 18.10
N GLY A 265 32.41 7.28 18.95
CA GLY A 265 31.65 8.48 18.58
C GLY A 265 30.43 8.22 17.68
N LYS A 266 30.11 6.96 17.37
CA LYS A 266 28.93 6.52 16.63
C LYS A 266 27.89 5.89 17.58
N TYR A 267 26.62 6.03 17.21
CA TYR A 267 25.47 5.58 17.99
C TYR A 267 24.83 4.35 17.33
N TYR A 268 24.58 3.31 18.12
CA TYR A 268 24.07 2.01 17.66
C TYR A 268 22.87 1.58 18.51
N TYR A 269 21.91 0.89 17.87
CA TYR A 269 20.83 0.20 18.55
C TYR A 269 21.31 -1.15 19.10
N LEU A 270 20.91 -1.50 20.33
CA LEU A 270 21.00 -2.87 20.84
C LEU A 270 19.71 -3.61 20.50
N ASN A 271 19.79 -4.59 19.60
CA ASN A 271 18.74 -5.59 19.42
C ASN A 271 18.89 -6.63 20.56
N ASP A 272 17.79 -6.97 21.23
CA ASP A 272 17.73 -8.12 22.12
C ASP A 272 17.93 -9.45 21.35
#